data_AF-A0A6P0Y2H5-F1
#
_entry.id   AF-A0A6P0Y2H5-F1
#
_cell.length_a   1.000
_cell.length_b   1.000
_cell.length_c   1.000
_cell.angle_alpha   90.00
_cell.angle_beta   90.00
_cell.angle_gamma   90.00
#
_symmetry.space_group_name_H-M   'P 1'
#
loop_
_entity.id
_entity.type
_entity.pdbx_description
1 polymer ?
#
loop_
_entity_poly.entity_id
_entity_poly.type
_entity_poly.pdbx_seq_one_letter_code
_entity_poly.pdbx_strand_id
1 'polypeptide(L)'
;NFAIRLALSKLLAQRSGTALQLLIIDEGFGTQDAEGCDRLIAAINAISSDFSCILTVTHIPHFKEAFQARIEVSKTPQGSQIMLSV
;
A
#
# COMPACT_ATOMS: atom_id res chain seq x y z
N ASN A 1 -0.69 -13.76 -3.50
CA ASN A 1 -1.03 -12.89 -4.65
C ASN A 1 -0.11 -11.67 -4.71
N PHE A 2 -0.02 -10.87 -3.63
CA PHE A 2 0.90 -9.72 -3.50
C PHE A 2 2.36 -10.02 -3.91
N ALA A 3 3.01 -10.98 -3.27
CA ALA A 3 4.42 -11.31 -3.53
C ALA A 3 4.70 -11.69 -5.00
N ILE A 4 3.80 -12.44 -5.64
CA ILE A 4 3.96 -12.85 -7.04
C ILE A 4 3.86 -11.65 -7.97
N ARG A 5 2.85 -10.78 -7.77
CA ARG A 5 2.68 -9.58 -8.59
C ARG A 5 3.87 -8.64 -8.44
N LEU A 6 4.32 -8.44 -7.21
CA LEU A 6 5.51 -7.64 -6.93
C LEU A 6 6.76 -8.22 -7.62
N ALA A 7 6.99 -9.53 -7.50
CA ALA A 7 8.13 -10.17 -8.14
C ALA A 7 8.08 -10.05 -9.67
N LEU A 8 6.90 -10.22 -10.28
CA LEU A 8 6.70 -10.05 -11.71
C LEU A 8 6.93 -8.59 -12.14
N SER A 9 6.39 -7.62 -11.40
CA SER A 9 6.63 -6.20 -11.67
C SER A 9 8.13 -5.88 -11.63
N LYS A 10 8.84 -6.33 -10.58
CA LYS A 10 10.30 -6.12 -10.46
C LYS A 10 11.07 -6.74 -11.61
N LEU A 11 10.72 -7.98 -12.00
CA LEU A 11 11.34 -8.66 -13.13
C LEU A 11 11.13 -7.91 -14.46
N LEU A 12 9.91 -7.41 -14.69
CA LEU A 12 9.57 -6.67 -15.91
C LEU A 12 10.32 -5.33 -15.97
N ALA A 13 10.34 -4.58 -14.86
CA ALA A 13 11.04 -3.30 -14.76
C ALA A 13 12.56 -3.46 -15.01
N GLN A 14 13.16 -4.50 -14.42
CA GLN A 14 14.57 -4.83 -14.64
C GLN A 14 14.85 -5.15 -16.12
N ARG A 15 13.94 -5.87 -16.80
CA ARG A 15 14.10 -6.20 -18.23
C ARG A 15 13.89 -5.00 -19.15
N SER A 16 13.07 -4.04 -18.77
CA SER A 16 12.88 -2.79 -19.54
C SER A 16 13.94 -1.72 -19.25
N GLY A 17 14.87 -1.96 -18.32
CA GLY A 17 15.88 -0.98 -17.91
C GLY A 17 15.29 0.22 -17.18
N THR A 18 14.10 0.08 -16.61
CA THR A 18 13.38 1.15 -15.91
C THR A 18 13.22 0.82 -14.43
N ALA A 19 13.28 1.83 -13.57
CA ALA A 19 12.99 1.66 -12.15
C ALA A 19 11.47 1.64 -11.90
N LEU A 20 11.03 0.79 -10.98
CA LEU A 20 9.67 0.88 -10.44
C LEU A 20 9.60 2.05 -9.47
N GLN A 21 8.90 3.12 -9.86
CA GLN A 21 8.78 4.30 -9.02
C GLN A 21 7.55 4.26 -8.12
N LEU A 22 6.45 3.66 -8.58
CA LEU A 22 5.17 3.68 -7.89
C LEU A 22 4.59 2.28 -7.75
N LEU A 23 4.23 1.91 -6.53
CA LEU A 23 3.44 0.73 -6.23
C LEU A 23 2.10 1.15 -5.62
N ILE A 24 0.99 0.73 -6.22
CA ILE A 24 -0.35 0.94 -5.67
C ILE A 24 -0.91 -0.41 -5.24
N ILE A 25 -1.39 -0.49 -4.00
CA ILE A 25 -2.01 -1.70 -3.45
C ILE A 25 -3.42 -1.34 -2.98
N ASP A 26 -4.44 -1.88 -3.65
CA ASP A 26 -5.84 -1.60 -3.35
C ASP A 26 -6.51 -2.81 -2.71
N GLU A 27 -7.04 -2.62 -1.49
CA GLU A 27 -7.88 -3.56 -0.73
C GLU A 27 -7.38 -5.03 -0.74
N GLY A 28 -6.06 -5.21 -0.80
CA GLY A 28 -5.43 -6.54 -0.86
C GLY A 28 -5.40 -7.27 0.48
N PHE A 29 -5.97 -6.68 1.53
CA PHE A 29 -5.62 -6.95 2.92
C PHE A 29 -6.82 -7.31 3.79
N GLY A 30 -8.06 -7.11 3.31
CA GLY A 30 -9.30 -7.27 4.08
C GLY A 30 -9.61 -8.70 4.55
N THR A 31 -8.89 -9.71 4.06
CA THR A 31 -9.05 -11.11 4.47
C THR A 31 -8.00 -11.59 5.46
N GLN A 32 -7.05 -10.75 5.85
CA GLN A 32 -6.00 -11.11 6.81
C GLN A 32 -6.47 -10.92 8.24
N ASP A 33 -6.00 -11.78 9.14
CA ASP A 33 -6.04 -11.55 10.58
C ASP A 33 -4.97 -10.52 11.00
N ALA A 34 -4.93 -10.18 12.28
CA ALA A 34 -3.97 -9.20 12.80
C ALA A 34 -2.51 -9.58 12.49
N GLU A 35 -2.16 -10.86 12.64
CA GLU A 35 -0.80 -11.35 12.37
C GLU A 35 -0.45 -11.28 10.86
N GLY A 36 -1.39 -11.65 9.99
CA GLY A 36 -1.24 -11.50 8.54
C GLY A 36 -1.05 -10.03 8.13
N CYS A 37 -1.76 -9.12 8.79
CA CYS A 37 -1.61 -7.68 8.61
C CYS A 37 -0.21 -7.19 9.00
N ASP A 38 0.31 -7.62 10.16
CA ASP A 38 1.65 -7.28 10.62
C ASP A 38 2.75 -7.78 9.68
N ARG A 39 2.65 -9.03 9.22
CA ARG A 39 3.60 -9.61 8.25
C ARG A 39 3.62 -8.84 6.94
N LEU A 40 2.47 -8.37 6.51
CA LEU A 40 2.33 -7.60 5.28
C LEU A 40 2.90 -6.18 5.42
N ILE A 41 2.63 -5.50 6.54
CA ILE A 41 3.24 -4.21 6.87
C ILE A 41 4.77 -4.35 6.86
N ALA A 42 5.30 -5.40 7.50
CA ALA A 42 6.72 -5.69 7.51
C ALA A 42 7.27 -5.91 6.09
N ALA A 43 6.55 -6.65 5.24
CA ALA A 43 6.95 -6.88 3.85
C ALA A 43 6.96 -5.59 3.02
N ILE A 44 5.99 -4.69 3.22
CA ILE A 44 5.94 -3.39 2.53
C ILE A 44 7.09 -2.50 2.98
N ASN A 45 7.37 -2.43 4.29
CA ASN A 45 8.49 -1.67 4.82
C ASN A 45 9.84 -2.20 4.28
N ALA A 46 10.00 -3.52 4.18
CA ALA A 46 11.22 -4.15 3.66
C ALA A 46 11.52 -3.81 2.20
N ILE A 47 10.50 -3.49 1.39
CA ILE A 47 10.67 -3.12 -0.03
C ILE A 47 10.56 -1.62 -0.26
N SER A 48 10.29 -0.81 0.77
CA SER A 48 9.97 0.61 0.63
C SER A 48 11.07 1.40 -0.09
N SER A 49 12.34 1.09 0.16
CA SER A 49 13.50 1.73 -0.49
C SER A 49 13.59 1.46 -1.99
N ASP A 50 12.93 0.43 -2.49
CA ASP A 50 12.96 0.07 -3.91
C ASP A 50 11.99 0.91 -4.76
N PHE A 51 11.14 1.72 -4.11
CA PHE A 51 10.10 2.53 -4.75
C PHE A 51 10.25 3.99 -4.33
N SER A 52 9.91 4.91 -5.23
CA SER A 52 9.78 6.33 -4.88
C SER A 52 8.52 6.60 -4.06
N CYS A 53 7.46 5.80 -4.26
CA CYS A 53 6.22 5.89 -3.52
C CYS A 53 5.51 4.53 -3.50
N ILE A 54 5.02 4.15 -2.31
CA ILE A 54 4.07 3.05 -2.15
C ILE A 54 2.77 3.64 -1.60
N LEU A 55 1.69 3.50 -2.37
CA LEU A 55 0.36 3.95 -1.99
C LEU A 55 -0.50 2.74 -1.67
N THR A 56 -1.03 2.69 -0.46
CA THR A 56 -1.94 1.62 -0.01
C THR A 56 -3.33 2.16 0.26
N VAL A 57 -4.34 1.49 -0.28
CA VAL A 57 -5.75 1.79 -0.04
C VAL A 57 -6.35 0.67 0.81
N THR A 58 -6.92 1.05 1.96
CA THR A 58 -7.53 0.09 2.88
C THR A 58 -8.60 0.76 3.75
N HIS A 59 -9.61 -0.02 4.12
CA HIS A 59 -10.54 0.34 5.20
C HIS A 59 -10.11 -0.19 6.58
N ILE A 60 -9.07 -1.02 6.69
CA ILE A 60 -8.63 -1.67 7.94
C ILE A 60 -7.94 -0.67 8.87
N PRO A 61 -8.43 -0.43 10.10
CA PRO A 61 -7.83 0.54 11.04
C PRO A 61 -6.38 0.23 11.40
N HIS A 62 -6.07 -1.01 11.78
CA HIS A 62 -4.72 -1.45 12.17
C HIS A 62 -3.66 -1.15 11.11
N PHE A 63 -4.02 -1.36 9.84
CA PHE A 63 -3.10 -1.08 8.73
C PHE A 63 -2.90 0.42 8.51
N LYS A 64 -3.94 1.25 8.70
CA LYS A 64 -3.82 2.71 8.61
C LYS A 64 -2.89 3.28 9.69
N GLU A 65 -2.97 2.75 10.90
CA GLU A 65 -2.17 3.19 12.04
C GLU A 65 -0.67 2.91 11.87
N ALA A 66 -0.32 1.91 11.06
CA ALA A 66 1.07 1.56 10.76
C ALA A 66 1.82 2.59 9.91
N PHE A 67 1.12 3.50 9.23
CA PHE A 67 1.73 4.52 8.37
C PHE A 67 1.46 5.92 8.92
N GLN A 68 2.45 6.81 8.79
CA GLN A 68 2.36 8.19 9.28
C GLN A 68 1.55 9.07 8.32
N ALA A 69 1.93 9.07 7.04
CA ALA A 69 1.25 9.82 6.00
C ALA A 69 -0.04 9.10 5.55
N ARG A 70 -1.18 9.77 5.68
CA ARG A 70 -2.51 9.21 5.38
C ARG A 70 -3.37 10.21 4.62
N ILE A 71 -4.11 9.67 3.66
CA ILE A 71 -5.22 10.35 3.00
C ILE A 71 -6.50 9.74 3.56
N GLU A 72 -7.14 10.45 4.48
CA GLU A 72 -8.39 10.00 5.08
C GLU A 72 -9.57 10.49 4.24
N VAL A 73 -10.44 9.56 3.88
CA VAL A 73 -11.64 9.84 3.08
C VAL A 73 -12.87 9.58 3.93
N SER A 74 -13.65 10.63 4.19
CA SER A 74 -14.91 10.57 4.94
C SER A 74 -16.09 10.88 4.04
N LYS A 75 -17.13 10.02 4.05
CA LYS A 75 -18.37 10.26 3.30
C LYS A 75 -19.26 11.25 4.05
N THR A 76 -19.80 12.24 3.35
CA THR A 76 -20.79 13.19 3.86
C THR A 76 -22.02 13.22 2.95
N PRO A 77 -23.17 13.76 3.41
CA PRO A 77 -24.36 13.91 2.55
C PRO A 77 -24.12 14.76 1.29
N GLN A 78 -23.10 15.62 1.29
CA GLN A 78 -22.72 16.48 0.16
C GLN A 78 -21.64 15.87 -0.73
N GLY A 79 -21.20 14.63 -0.45
CA GLY A 79 -20.12 13.95 -1.16
C GLY A 79 -18.97 13.53 -0.24
N SER A 80 -17.89 12.99 -0.81
CA SER A 80 -16.71 12.61 -0.05
C SER A 80 -15.81 13.81 0.25
N GLN A 81 -15.28 13.88 1.47
CA GLN A 81 -14.27 14.84 1.89
C GLN A 81 -12.94 14.12 2.14
N ILE A 82 -11.84 14.86 1.94
CA ILE A 82 -10.47 14.34 2.10
C ILE A 82 -9.76 15.16 3.17
N MET A 83 -9.04 14.48 4.06
CA MET A 83 -8.12 15.07 5.03
C MET A 83 -6.73 14.45 4.86
N LEU A 84 -5.71 15.30 4.91
CA LEU A 84 -4.31 14.89 4.84
C LEU A 84 -3.73 14.92 6.25
N SER A 85 -3.22 13.78 6.70
CA SER A 85 -2.46 13.64 7.94
C SER A 85 -1.03 13.27 7.55
N VAL A 86 -0.04 14.09 7.92
CA VAL A 86 1.38 13.87 7.65
C VAL A 86 2.19 13.94 8.94
#